data_AF-A0A4S2RI97-F1
#
_entry.id   AF-A0A4S2RI97-F1
#
_cell.length_a   1.000
_cell.length_b   1.000
_cell.length_c   1.000
_cell.angle_alpha   90.00
_cell.angle_beta   90.00
_cell.angle_gamma   90.00
#
_symmetry.space_group_name_H-M   'P 1'
#
loop_
_entity.id
_entity.type
_entity.pdbx_description
1 polymer ?
#
loop_
_entity_poly.entity_id
_entity_poly.type
_entity_poly.pdbx_seq_one_letter_code
_entity_poly.pdbx_strand_id
1 'polypeptide(L)'
;MLTTAAATAVGAAALHAAHGLRRQVSALRKELAEGHARTTAVPAQSRHDTTSAEEIRAAVAEALAEERERELAEARAFWASQEARDAADAPSLLGGLAGLGEDAPFFMPRQSDFAGLESMDLDSAEALDELTELAGMTELTDMAELPETAEFAEDSPELAAARRRHPSHPDFVPVQTPVVTDHERTVNRLEELADSRTELSDVRPGPLGTLDVYVFADGTTLCMTPGHRETAERLAESLRAGEHPVLLGGSGVSGAYALTFSCGRENVYILADRVIASF
;
A
#
# COMPACT_ATOMS: atom_id res chain seq x y z
N MET A 1 66.83 46.81 10.36
CA MET A 1 67.17 46.46 8.96
C MET A 1 66.87 45.01 8.61
N LEU A 2 67.20 44.03 9.46
CA LEU A 2 66.91 42.61 9.18
C LEU A 2 65.42 42.24 9.20
N THR A 3 64.63 42.82 10.12
CA THR A 3 63.18 42.53 10.25
C THR A 3 62.35 43.07 9.08
N THR A 4 62.70 44.24 8.55
CA THR A 4 62.05 44.83 7.37
C THR A 4 62.33 44.03 6.11
N ALA A 5 63.55 43.51 5.95
CA ALA A 5 63.91 42.65 4.81
C ALA A 5 63.18 41.29 4.85
N ALA A 6 62.98 40.72 6.04
CA ALA A 6 62.23 39.47 6.19
C ALA A 6 60.74 39.66 5.85
N ALA A 7 60.12 40.75 6.30
CA ALA A 7 58.72 41.04 6.03
C ALA A 7 58.43 41.25 4.53
N THR A 8 59.32 41.94 3.81
CA THR A 8 59.16 42.14 2.35
C THR A 8 59.35 40.84 1.57
N ALA A 9 60.27 39.97 1.99
CA ALA A 9 60.47 38.66 1.37
C ALA A 9 59.24 37.75 1.54
N VAL A 10 58.65 37.70 2.73
CA VAL A 10 57.41 36.94 2.99
C VAL A 10 56.23 37.51 2.20
N GLY A 11 56.10 38.85 2.15
CA GLY A 11 55.05 39.50 1.34
C GLY A 11 55.17 39.18 -0.15
N ALA A 12 56.38 39.19 -0.69
CA ALA A 12 56.64 38.83 -2.09
C ALA A 12 56.34 37.35 -2.37
N ALA A 13 56.71 36.45 -1.45
CA ALA A 13 56.43 35.02 -1.56
C ALA A 13 54.92 34.73 -1.52
N ALA A 14 54.19 35.36 -0.59
CA ALA A 14 52.74 35.24 -0.48
C ALA A 14 52.02 35.76 -1.73
N LEU A 15 52.46 36.91 -2.27
CA LEU A 15 51.91 37.47 -3.51
C LEU A 15 52.17 36.54 -4.70
N HIS A 16 53.36 35.95 -4.79
CA HIS A 16 53.70 34.99 -5.85
C HIS A 16 52.84 33.73 -5.78
N ALA A 17 52.62 33.18 -4.57
CA ALA A 17 51.75 32.03 -4.36
C ALA A 17 50.29 32.34 -4.73
N ALA A 18 49.77 33.50 -4.31
CA ALA A 18 48.42 33.95 -4.67
C ALA A 18 48.27 34.12 -6.19
N HIS A 19 49.30 34.66 -6.86
CA HIS A 19 49.29 34.82 -8.31
C HIS A 19 49.35 33.49 -9.06
N GLY A 20 50.11 32.51 -8.53
CA GLY A 20 50.14 31.12 -9.01
C GLY A 20 48.79 30.43 -8.89
N LEU A 21 48.14 30.54 -7.72
CA LEU A 21 46.81 29.98 -7.48
C LEU A 21 45.76 30.60 -8.41
N ARG A 22 45.80 31.92 -8.62
CA ARG A 22 44.88 32.60 -9.54
C ARG A 22 45.04 32.09 -10.98
N ARG A 23 46.27 31.80 -11.41
CA ARG A 23 46.52 31.18 -12.72
C ARG A 23 45.95 29.76 -12.80
N GLN A 24 46.17 28.93 -11.77
CA GLN A 24 45.63 27.56 -11.72
C GLN A 24 44.09 27.54 -11.76
N VAL A 25 43.43 28.40 -10.98
CA VAL A 25 41.96 28.53 -10.99
C VAL A 25 41.46 28.97 -12.37
N SER A 26 42.15 29.90 -13.03
CA SER A 26 41.77 30.34 -14.37
C SER A 26 41.94 29.24 -15.43
N ALA A 27 42.98 28.40 -15.30
CA ALA A 27 43.21 27.26 -16.17
C ALA A 27 42.13 26.18 -15.98
N LEU A 28 41.82 25.82 -14.73
CA LEU A 28 40.76 24.86 -14.40
C LEU A 28 39.38 25.32 -14.89
N ARG A 29 39.04 26.62 -14.75
CA ARG A 29 37.79 27.16 -15.28
C ARG A 29 37.71 27.04 -16.80
N LYS A 30 38.83 27.24 -17.51
CA LYS A 30 38.89 27.08 -18.96
C LYS A 30 38.72 25.61 -19.37
N GLU A 31 39.42 24.70 -18.71
CA GLU A 31 39.30 23.25 -18.94
C GLU A 31 37.86 22.75 -18.68
N LEU A 32 37.21 23.25 -17.62
CA LEU A 32 35.84 22.87 -17.28
C LEU A 32 34.82 23.43 -18.28
N ALA A 33 35.04 24.65 -18.79
CA ALA A 33 34.23 25.22 -19.87
C ALA A 33 34.39 24.45 -21.19
N GLU A 34 35.62 24.06 -21.55
CA GLU A 34 35.91 23.22 -22.72
C GLU A 34 35.33 21.81 -22.56
N GLY A 35 35.40 21.24 -21.35
CA GLY A 35 34.80 19.96 -21.00
C GLY A 35 33.29 20.00 -21.16
N HIS A 36 32.62 21.01 -20.57
CA HIS A 36 31.16 21.19 -20.66
C HIS A 36 30.67 21.35 -22.11
N ALA A 37 31.43 22.04 -22.96
CA ALA A 37 31.13 22.16 -24.39
C ALA A 37 31.24 20.81 -25.15
N ARG A 38 32.04 19.86 -24.65
CA ARG A 38 32.15 18.50 -25.21
C ARG A 38 31.09 17.56 -24.65
N THR A 39 30.68 17.70 -23.39
CA THR A 39 29.61 16.89 -22.77
C THR A 39 28.20 17.32 -23.12
N THR A 40 28.00 18.55 -23.61
CA THR A 40 26.69 19.05 -24.06
C THR A 40 26.33 18.66 -25.50
N ALA A 41 27.25 18.01 -26.23
CA ALA A 41 26.95 17.41 -27.52
C ALA A 41 26.33 16.02 -27.33
N VAL A 42 25.14 15.96 -26.73
CA VAL A 42 24.23 14.83 -26.98
C VAL A 42 23.94 14.89 -28.50
N PRO A 43 24.21 13.82 -29.26
CA PRO A 43 23.87 13.83 -30.68
C PRO A 43 22.39 14.15 -30.79
N ALA A 44 22.07 15.26 -31.47
CA ALA A 44 20.70 15.59 -31.76
C ALA A 44 20.11 14.36 -32.46
N GLN A 45 19.17 13.68 -31.79
CA GLN A 45 18.40 12.61 -32.41
C GLN A 45 17.89 13.17 -33.73
N SER A 46 18.43 12.65 -34.83
CA SER A 46 17.96 13.01 -36.16
C SER A 46 16.46 12.76 -36.15
N ARG A 47 15.68 13.84 -36.34
CA ARG A 47 14.22 13.85 -36.50
C ARG A 47 13.78 13.13 -37.79
N HIS A 48 14.32 11.94 -38.04
CA HIS A 48 13.99 11.12 -39.19
C HIS A 48 13.00 10.01 -38.90
N ASP A 49 12.49 9.92 -37.66
CA ASP A 49 11.23 9.26 -37.34
C ASP A 49 10.55 10.04 -36.21
N THR A 50 9.97 11.21 -36.53
CA THR A 50 9.01 11.83 -35.63
C THR A 50 7.66 11.15 -35.84
N THR A 51 7.52 9.88 -35.43
CA THR A 51 6.20 9.29 -35.19
C THR A 51 5.44 10.28 -34.35
N SER A 52 4.33 10.80 -34.86
CA SER A 52 3.62 11.86 -34.16
C SER A 52 3.16 11.33 -32.81
N ALA A 53 3.15 12.18 -31.78
CA ALA A 53 2.67 11.74 -30.45
C ALA A 53 1.21 11.22 -30.52
N GLU A 54 0.47 11.61 -31.55
CA GLU A 54 -0.87 11.11 -31.86
C GLU A 54 -0.84 9.68 -32.41
N GLU A 55 0.07 9.34 -33.33
CA GLU A 55 0.29 7.96 -33.79
C GLU A 55 0.68 7.03 -32.65
N ILE A 56 1.55 7.48 -31.74
CA ILE A 56 1.94 6.69 -30.56
C ILE A 56 0.73 6.45 -29.65
N ARG A 57 -0.08 7.48 -29.39
CA ARG A 57 -1.30 7.33 -28.57
C ARG A 57 -2.33 6.42 -29.23
N ALA A 58 -2.49 6.51 -30.55
CA ALA A 58 -3.39 5.65 -31.30
C ALA A 58 -2.94 4.18 -31.23
N ALA A 59 -1.66 3.91 -31.49
CA ALA A 59 -1.10 2.56 -31.42
C ALA A 59 -1.20 1.95 -30.01
N VAL A 60 -0.96 2.74 -28.97
CA VAL A 60 -1.09 2.27 -27.58
C VAL A 60 -2.56 2.03 -27.21
N ALA A 61 -3.48 2.88 -27.65
CA ALA A 61 -4.91 2.69 -27.41
C ALA A 61 -5.44 1.43 -28.10
N GLU A 62 -5.00 1.17 -29.33
CA GLU A 62 -5.33 -0.05 -30.09
C GLU A 62 -4.77 -1.30 -29.38
N ALA A 63 -3.49 -1.29 -29.00
CA ALA A 63 -2.88 -2.41 -28.28
C ALA A 63 -3.57 -2.71 -26.93
N LEU A 64 -3.96 -1.68 -26.17
CA LEU A 64 -4.70 -1.86 -24.91
C LEU A 64 -6.13 -2.36 -25.13
N ALA A 65 -6.78 -1.98 -26.23
CA ALA A 65 -8.11 -2.47 -26.58
C ALA A 65 -8.06 -3.96 -26.95
N GLU A 66 -7.06 -4.38 -27.73
CA GLU A 66 -6.84 -5.78 -28.07
C GLU A 66 -6.53 -6.65 -26.84
N GLU A 67 -5.70 -6.15 -25.92
CA GLU A 67 -5.40 -6.86 -24.66
C GLU A 67 -6.67 -7.02 -23.80
N ARG A 68 -7.44 -5.94 -23.63
CA ARG A 68 -8.71 -5.98 -22.88
C ARG A 68 -9.71 -6.95 -23.52
N GLU A 69 -9.80 -6.99 -24.84
CA GLU A 69 -10.69 -7.93 -25.53
C GLU A 69 -10.27 -9.39 -25.29
N ARG A 70 -8.97 -9.66 -25.25
CA ARG A 70 -8.43 -10.98 -24.88
C ARG A 70 -8.80 -11.36 -23.46
N GLU A 71 -8.58 -10.47 -22.49
CA GLU A 71 -8.98 -10.71 -21.09
C GLU A 71 -10.49 -10.95 -20.95
N LEU A 72 -11.33 -10.18 -21.66
CA LEU A 72 -12.79 -10.37 -21.66
C LEU A 72 -13.20 -11.68 -22.34
N ALA A 73 -12.48 -12.13 -23.37
CA ALA A 73 -12.71 -13.43 -23.99
C ALA A 73 -12.36 -14.58 -23.05
N GLU A 74 -11.23 -14.50 -22.34
CA GLU A 74 -10.84 -15.47 -21.32
C GLU A 74 -11.84 -15.51 -20.16
N ALA A 75 -12.28 -14.36 -19.68
CA ALA A 75 -13.32 -14.27 -18.65
C ALA A 75 -14.64 -14.92 -19.13
N ARG A 76 -15.08 -14.64 -20.36
CA ARG A 76 -16.26 -15.28 -20.95
C ARG A 76 -16.10 -16.79 -21.07
N ALA A 77 -14.94 -17.27 -21.49
CA ALA A 77 -14.66 -18.70 -21.58
C ALA A 77 -14.66 -19.38 -20.21
N PHE A 78 -14.05 -18.73 -19.20
CA PHE A 78 -14.07 -19.21 -17.83
C PHE A 78 -15.50 -19.35 -17.30
N TRP A 79 -16.32 -18.30 -17.44
CA TRP A 79 -17.73 -18.33 -17.02
C TRP A 79 -18.55 -19.36 -17.78
N ALA A 80 -18.37 -19.48 -19.09
CA ALA A 80 -19.04 -20.51 -19.87
C ALA A 80 -18.64 -21.93 -19.41
N SER A 81 -17.37 -22.14 -19.03
CA SER A 81 -16.91 -23.43 -18.50
C SER A 81 -17.50 -23.74 -17.11
N GLN A 82 -17.68 -22.72 -16.28
CA GLN A 82 -18.34 -22.85 -14.97
C GLN A 82 -19.82 -23.17 -15.14
N GLU A 83 -20.54 -22.43 -16.00
CA GLU A 83 -21.95 -22.68 -16.25
C GLU A 83 -22.19 -24.06 -16.88
N ALA A 84 -21.27 -24.56 -17.71
CA ALA A 84 -21.32 -25.92 -18.21
C ALA A 84 -21.12 -26.99 -17.12
N ARG A 85 -20.28 -26.72 -16.11
CA ARG A 85 -20.12 -27.60 -14.93
C ARG A 85 -21.36 -27.56 -14.05
N ASP A 86 -21.87 -26.36 -13.73
CA ASP A 86 -23.08 -26.20 -12.93
C ASP A 86 -24.29 -26.86 -13.61
N ALA A 87 -24.41 -26.76 -14.94
CA ALA A 87 -25.45 -27.45 -15.71
C ALA A 87 -25.28 -28.97 -15.76
N ALA A 88 -24.04 -29.49 -15.67
CA ALA A 88 -23.77 -30.92 -15.61
C ALA A 88 -24.01 -31.50 -14.20
N ASP A 89 -23.71 -30.72 -13.16
CA ASP A 89 -23.93 -31.08 -11.76
C ASP A 89 -25.37 -30.84 -11.29
N ALA A 90 -26.17 -30.11 -12.09
CA ALA A 90 -27.61 -29.96 -11.85
C ALA A 90 -28.29 -31.35 -11.93
N PRO A 91 -28.90 -31.85 -10.83
CA PRO A 91 -29.59 -33.12 -10.86
C PRO A 91 -30.71 -33.04 -11.88
N SER A 92 -30.63 -33.90 -12.90
CA SER A 92 -31.54 -33.89 -14.03
C SER A 92 -32.98 -34.13 -13.54
N LEU A 93 -33.75 -33.06 -13.35
CA LEU A 93 -35.14 -33.09 -12.87
C LEU A 93 -36.10 -33.80 -13.84
N LEU A 94 -35.62 -34.23 -15.00
CA LEU A 94 -36.36 -35.01 -16.01
C LEU A 94 -35.84 -36.44 -16.19
N GLY A 95 -34.81 -36.86 -15.45
CA GLY A 95 -34.21 -38.20 -15.51
C GLY A 95 -34.50 -39.11 -14.31
N GLY A 96 -35.18 -38.61 -13.28
CA GLY A 96 -35.35 -39.26 -11.97
C GLY A 96 -36.21 -40.53 -11.91
N LEU A 97 -36.58 -41.15 -13.05
CA LEU A 97 -37.43 -42.34 -13.09
C LEU A 97 -36.86 -43.53 -13.87
N ALA A 98 -35.66 -43.42 -14.45
CA ALA A 98 -35.09 -44.52 -15.23
C ALA A 98 -33.56 -44.56 -15.13
N GLY A 99 -33.02 -45.05 -14.01
CA GLY A 99 -31.58 -45.32 -13.93
C GLY A 99 -30.96 -45.31 -12.53
N LEU A 100 -31.68 -45.76 -11.51
CA LEU A 100 -31.06 -45.99 -10.21
C LEU A 100 -30.27 -47.31 -10.28
N GLY A 101 -29.01 -47.19 -10.68
CA GLY A 101 -28.00 -48.18 -10.35
C GLY A 101 -27.94 -48.38 -8.84
N GLU A 102 -27.73 -49.61 -8.43
CA GLU A 102 -28.04 -50.18 -7.11
C GLU A 102 -27.19 -49.64 -5.93
N ASP A 103 -26.39 -48.58 -6.11
CA ASP A 103 -25.37 -48.13 -5.14
C ASP A 103 -25.40 -46.62 -4.79
N ALA A 104 -26.51 -45.91 -5.05
CA ALA A 104 -26.71 -44.59 -4.45
C ALA A 104 -27.31 -44.76 -3.04
N PRO A 105 -26.68 -44.27 -1.96
CA PRO A 105 -27.26 -44.35 -0.62
C PRO A 105 -28.55 -43.52 -0.59
N PHE A 106 -29.67 -44.21 -0.79
CA PHE A 106 -31.00 -43.68 -0.52
C PHE A 106 -31.03 -43.27 0.94
N PHE A 107 -31.00 -41.97 1.18
CA PHE A 107 -31.28 -41.43 2.50
C PHE A 107 -32.80 -41.59 2.73
N MET A 108 -33.20 -42.77 3.20
CA MET A 108 -34.50 -42.96 3.82
C MET A 108 -34.39 -42.46 5.26
N PRO A 109 -35.14 -41.41 5.64
CA PRO A 109 -35.24 -40.98 7.03
C PRO A 109 -35.61 -42.20 7.89
N ARG A 110 -34.86 -42.42 8.96
CA ARG A 110 -35.14 -43.51 9.88
C ARG A 110 -36.34 -43.11 10.72
N GLN A 111 -37.11 -44.08 11.21
CA GLN A 111 -38.27 -43.82 12.07
C GLN A 111 -37.92 -43.00 13.33
N SER A 112 -36.66 -43.05 13.76
CA SER A 112 -36.10 -42.20 14.83
C SER A 112 -36.07 -40.70 14.50
N ASP A 113 -36.09 -40.33 13.23
CA ASP A 113 -36.03 -38.94 12.77
C ASP A 113 -37.42 -38.25 12.87
N PHE A 114 -38.47 -39.04 13.12
CA PHE A 114 -39.83 -38.56 13.40
C PHE A 114 -40.18 -38.58 14.89
N ALA A 115 -39.30 -39.12 15.75
CA ALA A 115 -39.50 -39.09 17.20
C ALA A 115 -39.34 -37.64 17.69
N GLY A 116 -40.44 -37.02 18.09
CA GLY A 116 -40.52 -35.60 18.43
C GLY A 116 -41.54 -34.79 17.62
N LEU A 117 -42.08 -35.35 16.53
CA LEU A 117 -43.20 -34.77 15.78
C LEU A 117 -44.58 -35.32 16.23
N GLU A 118 -44.59 -36.31 17.12
CA GLU A 118 -45.80 -36.95 17.66
C GLU A 118 -46.63 -36.03 18.58
N SER A 119 -46.10 -34.85 18.95
CA SER A 119 -46.86 -33.81 19.66
C SER A 119 -47.63 -32.87 18.74
N MET A 120 -47.57 -33.07 17.42
CA MET A 120 -48.39 -32.37 16.43
C MET A 120 -49.48 -33.33 15.94
N ASP A 121 -50.38 -33.71 16.85
CA ASP A 121 -51.63 -34.35 16.47
C ASP A 121 -52.48 -33.31 15.72
N LEU A 122 -52.38 -33.36 14.41
CA LEU A 122 -53.08 -32.52 13.45
C LEU A 122 -54.53 -32.97 13.35
N ASP A 123 -55.39 -32.57 14.30
CA ASP A 123 -56.81 -32.42 13.98
C ASP A 123 -56.95 -31.23 13.02
N SER A 124 -56.99 -31.59 11.75
CA SER A 124 -56.51 -30.84 10.58
C SER A 124 -57.48 -29.76 10.06
N ALA A 125 -58.20 -29.06 10.94
CA ALA A 125 -59.10 -27.99 10.51
C ALA A 125 -59.06 -26.71 11.37
N GLU A 126 -58.69 -26.79 12.65
CA GLU A 126 -58.61 -25.62 13.54
C GLU A 126 -57.21 -24.96 13.50
N ALA A 127 -56.15 -25.71 13.21
CA ALA A 127 -54.77 -25.22 13.17
C ALA A 127 -54.47 -24.22 12.03
N LEU A 128 -55.28 -24.20 10.97
CA LEU A 128 -55.10 -23.25 9.85
C LEU A 128 -55.67 -21.86 10.18
N ASP A 129 -56.70 -21.80 11.04
CA ASP A 129 -57.29 -20.54 11.54
C ASP A 129 -56.36 -19.90 12.58
N GLU A 130 -55.77 -20.70 13.49
CA GLU A 130 -54.77 -20.23 14.46
C GLU A 130 -53.47 -19.72 13.80
N LEU A 131 -52.99 -20.34 12.71
CA LEU A 131 -51.82 -19.83 11.98
C LEU A 131 -52.07 -18.47 11.33
N THR A 132 -53.32 -18.18 10.96
CA THR A 132 -53.73 -16.91 10.37
C THR A 132 -53.85 -15.82 11.42
N GLU A 133 -54.27 -16.15 12.65
CA GLU A 133 -54.24 -15.24 13.80
C GLU A 133 -52.81 -15.01 14.34
N LEU A 134 -51.94 -16.02 14.36
CA LEU A 134 -50.54 -15.88 14.78
C LEU A 134 -49.73 -14.99 13.82
N ALA A 135 -50.00 -15.06 12.52
CA ALA A 135 -49.38 -14.13 11.55
C ALA A 135 -49.76 -12.66 11.82
N GLY A 136 -50.91 -12.41 12.48
CA GLY A 136 -51.36 -11.09 12.92
C GLY A 136 -50.82 -10.61 14.28
N MET A 137 -50.24 -11.49 15.09
CA MET A 137 -49.74 -11.19 16.45
C MET A 137 -48.20 -11.22 16.58
N THR A 138 -47.47 -11.37 15.48
CA THR A 138 -45.99 -11.29 15.45
C THR A 138 -45.44 -9.86 15.59
N GLU A 139 -46.27 -8.90 16.02
CA GLU A 139 -45.81 -7.68 16.67
C GLU A 139 -46.28 -7.75 18.14
N LEU A 140 -45.32 -7.77 19.06
CA LEU A 140 -45.43 -7.64 20.53
C LEU A 140 -45.22 -8.94 21.35
N THR A 141 -43.97 -9.05 21.82
CA THR A 141 -43.64 -9.19 23.26
C THR A 141 -43.61 -10.61 23.88
N ASP A 142 -42.36 -11.04 24.10
CA ASP A 142 -41.82 -11.57 25.38
C ASP A 142 -42.15 -13.02 25.78
N MET A 143 -41.12 -13.86 25.75
CA MET A 143 -40.98 -15.03 26.63
C MET A 143 -39.50 -15.29 26.91
N ALA A 144 -39.01 -14.61 27.95
CA ALA A 144 -37.85 -15.03 28.72
C ALA A 144 -38.12 -16.39 29.41
N GLU A 145 -37.14 -17.31 29.34
CA GLU A 145 -36.51 -18.03 30.46
C GLU A 145 -35.97 -19.42 30.05
N LEU A 146 -34.64 -19.52 29.83
CA LEU A 146 -33.80 -20.69 30.20
C LEU A 146 -32.33 -20.21 30.42
N PRO A 147 -31.53 -20.86 31.30
CA PRO A 147 -30.49 -20.20 32.10
C PRO A 147 -29.06 -20.20 31.51
N GLU A 148 -28.35 -19.11 31.81
CA GLU A 148 -26.89 -18.89 31.89
C GLU A 148 -25.97 -19.62 30.90
N THR A 149 -25.70 -18.96 29.76
CA THR A 149 -24.33 -18.82 29.25
C THR A 149 -24.10 -17.36 28.86
N ALA A 150 -23.41 -16.62 29.73
CA ALA A 150 -22.84 -15.28 29.54
C ALA A 150 -23.45 -14.45 28.39
N GLU A 151 -24.38 -13.56 28.74
CA GLU A 151 -24.84 -12.47 27.88
C GLU A 151 -23.64 -11.60 27.43
N PHE A 152 -22.99 -11.99 26.34
CA PHE A 152 -22.37 -11.01 25.48
C PHE A 152 -23.53 -10.27 24.83
N ALA A 153 -23.59 -8.95 24.99
CA ALA A 153 -24.56 -8.12 24.30
C ALA A 153 -24.33 -8.23 22.78
N GLU A 154 -24.93 -9.24 22.14
CA GLU A 154 -24.76 -9.56 20.71
C GLU A 154 -25.29 -8.44 19.79
N ASP A 155 -26.04 -7.50 20.37
CA ASP A 155 -26.62 -6.29 19.75
C ASP A 155 -26.10 -4.97 20.34
N SER A 156 -24.88 -4.96 20.89
CA SER A 156 -24.25 -3.68 21.27
C SER A 156 -24.09 -2.78 20.03
N PRO A 157 -24.42 -1.47 20.11
CA PRO A 157 -24.31 -0.54 18.98
C PRO A 157 -22.88 -0.44 18.43
N GLU A 158 -21.89 -0.72 19.26
CA GLU A 158 -20.47 -0.77 18.87
C GLU A 158 -20.17 -2.01 18.00
N LEU A 159 -20.80 -3.14 18.30
CA LEU A 159 -20.66 -4.40 17.55
C LEU A 159 -21.43 -4.33 16.22
N ALA A 160 -22.61 -3.70 16.22
CA ALA A 160 -23.34 -3.37 15.00
C ALA A 160 -22.56 -2.37 14.11
N ALA A 161 -21.91 -1.36 14.70
CA ALA A 161 -21.03 -0.45 13.98
C ALA A 161 -19.77 -1.15 13.45
N ALA A 162 -19.20 -2.09 14.20
CA ALA A 162 -18.07 -2.90 13.75
C ALA A 162 -18.45 -3.83 12.58
N ARG A 163 -19.64 -4.47 12.64
CA ARG A 163 -20.20 -5.28 11.53
C ARG A 163 -20.40 -4.44 10.27
N ARG A 164 -20.92 -3.21 10.40
CA ARG A 164 -21.07 -2.24 9.29
C ARG A 164 -19.74 -1.76 8.69
N ARG A 165 -18.63 -1.86 9.44
CA ARG A 165 -17.28 -1.51 9.01
C ARG A 165 -16.53 -2.66 8.33
N HIS A 166 -17.10 -3.86 8.30
CA HIS A 166 -16.46 -4.99 7.62
C HIS A 166 -16.60 -4.85 6.10
N PRO A 167 -15.54 -5.10 5.30
CA PRO A 167 -15.57 -4.92 3.84
C PRO A 167 -16.64 -5.72 3.10
N SER A 168 -17.17 -6.78 3.72
CA SER A 168 -18.24 -7.61 3.16
C SER A 168 -19.65 -7.11 3.51
N HIS A 169 -19.78 -6.02 4.27
CA HIS A 169 -21.07 -5.46 4.64
C HIS A 169 -21.64 -4.61 3.49
N PRO A 170 -22.93 -4.74 3.13
CA PRO A 170 -23.51 -4.02 1.98
C PRO A 170 -23.43 -2.50 2.11
N ASP A 171 -23.49 -1.98 3.34
CA ASP A 171 -23.35 -0.54 3.64
C ASP A 171 -21.89 -0.08 3.79
N PHE A 172 -20.90 -0.94 3.54
CA PHE A 172 -19.49 -0.55 3.61
C PHE A 172 -19.15 0.37 2.43
N VAL A 173 -19.03 1.66 2.71
CA VAL A 173 -18.43 2.62 1.80
C VAL A 173 -16.98 2.79 2.25
N PRO A 174 -15.98 2.37 1.44
CA PRO A 174 -14.59 2.64 1.77
C PRO A 174 -14.42 4.14 1.99
N VAL A 175 -13.93 4.52 3.17
CA VAL A 175 -13.58 5.91 3.43
C VAL A 175 -12.44 6.26 2.47
N GLN A 176 -12.78 6.95 1.38
CA GLN A 176 -11.78 7.50 0.47
C GLN A 176 -11.15 8.70 1.17
N THR A 177 -10.17 8.43 2.03
CA THR A 177 -9.20 9.47 2.40
C THR A 177 -8.53 9.92 1.12
N PRO A 178 -8.57 11.22 0.76
CA PRO A 178 -8.04 11.68 -0.50
C PRO A 178 -6.52 11.47 -0.53
N VAL A 179 -6.09 10.43 -1.23
CA VAL A 179 -4.68 9.98 -1.35
C VAL A 179 -3.77 11.10 -1.83
N VAL A 180 -4.31 12.05 -2.61
CA VAL A 180 -3.59 13.24 -3.09
C VAL A 180 -3.16 14.16 -1.93
N THR A 181 -4.00 14.33 -0.91
CA THR A 181 -3.66 15.17 0.25
C THR A 181 -2.58 14.54 1.14
N ASP A 182 -2.47 13.22 1.14
CA ASP A 182 -1.49 12.49 1.95
C ASP A 182 -0.08 12.57 1.34
N HIS A 183 0.01 12.57 0.01
CA HIS A 183 1.28 12.73 -0.71
C HIS A 183 1.88 14.13 -0.51
N GLU A 184 1.11 15.19 -0.77
CA GLU A 184 1.57 16.58 -0.58
C GLU A 184 1.94 16.85 0.88
N ARG A 185 1.13 16.34 1.82
CA ARG A 185 1.42 16.45 3.26
C ARG A 185 2.72 15.74 3.63
N THR A 186 2.94 14.53 3.11
CA THR A 186 4.18 13.78 3.36
C THR A 186 5.39 14.50 2.77
N VAL A 187 5.30 15.03 1.55
CA VAL A 187 6.40 15.78 0.91
C VAL A 187 6.75 17.03 1.71
N ASN A 188 5.75 17.85 2.07
CA ASN A 188 5.98 19.05 2.89
C ASN A 188 6.61 18.67 4.23
N ARG A 189 6.17 17.57 4.85
CA ARG A 189 6.74 17.13 6.13
C ARG A 189 8.19 16.65 6.01
N LEU A 190 8.53 15.96 4.92
CA LEU A 190 9.92 15.57 4.64
C LEU A 190 10.81 16.80 4.40
N GLU A 191 10.31 17.82 3.73
CA GLU A 191 11.01 19.10 3.53
C GLU A 191 11.23 19.83 4.86
N GLU A 192 10.20 19.93 5.70
CA GLU A 192 10.31 20.51 7.05
C GLU A 192 11.34 19.78 7.92
N LEU A 193 11.33 18.44 7.93
CA LEU A 193 12.30 17.62 8.66
C LEU A 193 13.74 17.86 8.17
N ALA A 194 13.92 18.01 6.85
CA ALA A 194 15.22 18.26 6.26
C ALA A 194 15.73 19.69 6.55
N ASP A 195 14.87 20.69 6.43
CA ASP A 195 15.21 22.10 6.70
C ASP A 195 15.52 22.33 8.17
N SER A 196 14.72 21.75 9.05
CA SER A 196 14.94 21.81 10.51
C SER A 196 16.13 20.96 10.98
N ARG A 197 16.63 20.05 10.14
CA ARG A 197 17.60 19.01 10.49
C ARG A 197 17.20 18.28 11.78
N THR A 198 15.94 17.90 11.87
CA THR A 198 15.45 17.20 13.06
C THR A 198 16.17 15.86 13.19
N GLU A 199 16.70 15.60 14.39
CA GLU A 199 17.46 14.40 14.70
C GLU A 199 16.56 13.17 14.76
N LEU A 200 17.06 12.06 14.24
CA LEU A 200 16.46 10.75 14.39
C LEU A 200 16.68 10.26 15.83
N SER A 201 15.63 9.75 16.47
CA SER A 201 15.63 9.29 17.84
C SER A 201 15.50 7.77 17.97
N ASP A 202 14.79 7.11 17.05
CA ASP A 202 14.61 5.66 17.04
C ASP A 202 14.39 5.12 15.62
N VAL A 203 14.84 3.89 15.36
CA VAL A 203 14.64 3.18 14.10
C VAL A 203 14.25 1.75 14.39
N ARG A 204 13.11 1.33 13.87
CA ARG A 204 12.53 0.00 14.06
C ARG A 204 12.36 -0.68 12.71
N PRO A 205 13.34 -1.52 12.30
CA PRO A 205 13.20 -2.32 11.09
C PRO A 205 12.10 -3.37 11.25
N GLY A 206 11.30 -3.55 10.21
CA GLY A 206 10.26 -4.57 10.20
C GLY A 206 10.85 -5.98 10.12
N PRO A 207 10.24 -6.99 10.78
CA PRO A 207 10.78 -8.35 10.81
C PRO A 207 10.88 -9.00 9.42
N LEU A 208 10.05 -8.56 8.48
CA LEU A 208 9.99 -9.05 7.10
C LEU A 208 10.55 -8.06 6.08
N GLY A 209 11.12 -6.93 6.51
CA GLY A 209 11.54 -5.85 5.61
C GLY A 209 10.39 -5.21 4.82
N THR A 210 9.14 -5.40 5.26
CA THR A 210 7.96 -4.82 4.60
C THR A 210 7.64 -3.42 5.10
N LEU A 211 7.98 -3.12 6.35
CA LEU A 211 7.68 -1.85 7.00
C LEU A 211 8.80 -1.48 7.96
N ASP A 212 9.44 -0.34 7.72
CA ASP A 212 10.37 0.25 8.68
C ASP A 212 9.75 1.51 9.28
N VAL A 213 9.99 1.74 10.58
CA VAL A 213 9.50 2.92 11.29
C VAL A 213 10.67 3.74 11.82
N TYR A 214 10.67 5.03 11.50
CA TYR A 214 11.69 6.00 11.89
C TYR A 214 11.03 7.07 12.76
N VAL A 215 11.56 7.31 13.95
CA VAL A 215 11.05 8.30 14.89
C VAL A 215 12.05 9.44 14.99
N PHE A 216 11.55 10.67 14.88
CA PHE A 216 12.33 11.89 15.00
C PHE A 216 12.16 12.51 16.39
N ALA A 217 13.10 13.39 16.77
CA ALA A 217 13.11 14.05 18.07
C ALA A 217 11.90 14.99 18.29
N ASP A 218 11.29 15.48 17.21
CA ASP A 218 10.08 16.30 17.25
C ASP A 218 8.79 15.48 17.42
N GLY A 219 8.90 14.16 17.54
CA GLY A 219 7.78 13.23 17.63
C GLY A 219 7.27 12.71 16.29
N THR A 220 7.77 13.23 15.16
CA THR A 220 7.37 12.75 13.83
C THR A 220 7.78 11.31 13.64
N THR A 221 6.88 10.52 13.06
CA THR A 221 7.14 9.14 12.66
C THR A 221 7.04 9.01 11.15
N LEU A 222 8.03 8.35 10.53
CA LEU A 222 7.99 7.94 9.12
C LEU A 222 7.85 6.43 9.04
N CYS A 223 6.78 5.99 8.39
CA CYS A 223 6.55 4.59 8.03
C CYS A 223 6.96 4.40 6.56
N MET A 224 7.89 3.49 6.29
CA MET A 224 8.42 3.25 4.94
C MET A 224 8.11 1.82 4.47
N THR A 225 7.64 1.69 3.23
CA THR A 225 7.29 0.41 2.61
C THR A 225 7.72 0.38 1.14
N PRO A 226 8.41 -0.67 0.65
CA PRO A 226 9.07 -1.71 1.45
C PRO A 226 10.17 -1.11 2.35
N GLY A 227 10.46 -1.79 3.45
CA GLY A 227 11.57 -1.45 4.33
C GLY A 227 12.91 -1.85 3.70
N HIS A 228 13.98 -1.15 4.08
CA HIS A 228 15.36 -1.47 3.67
C HIS A 228 16.17 -1.86 4.89
N ARG A 229 16.08 -3.14 5.26
CA ARG A 229 16.61 -3.70 6.51
C ARG A 229 18.07 -3.32 6.79
N GLU A 230 18.97 -3.48 5.81
CA GLU A 230 20.40 -3.15 5.99
C GLU A 230 20.61 -1.67 6.36
N THR A 231 19.84 -0.79 5.75
CA THR A 231 19.93 0.65 5.99
C THR A 231 19.32 1.01 7.34
N ALA A 232 18.15 0.45 7.66
CA ALA A 232 17.51 0.63 8.95
C ALA A 232 18.39 0.13 10.10
N GLU A 233 19.06 -1.02 9.93
CA GLU A 233 20.02 -1.57 10.90
C GLU A 233 21.25 -0.67 11.06
N ARG A 234 21.81 -0.14 9.96
CA ARG A 234 22.92 0.83 10.02
C ARG A 234 22.53 2.11 10.76
N LEU A 235 21.36 2.67 10.48
CA LEU A 235 20.87 3.87 11.18
C LEU A 235 20.61 3.57 12.66
N ALA A 236 20.04 2.42 12.98
CA ALA A 236 19.85 1.98 14.37
C ALA A 236 21.18 1.74 15.11
N GLU A 237 22.22 1.27 14.41
CA GLU A 237 23.57 1.12 14.97
C GLU A 237 24.24 2.48 15.22
N SER A 238 24.12 3.41 14.28
CA SER A 238 24.58 4.79 14.41
C SER A 238 23.95 5.47 15.64
N LEU A 239 22.63 5.33 15.83
CA LEU A 239 21.94 5.81 17.03
C LEU A 239 22.49 5.19 18.32
N ARG A 240 22.72 3.86 18.31
CA ARG A 240 23.31 3.16 19.47
C ARG A 240 24.76 3.59 19.75
N ALA A 241 25.49 4.03 18.72
CA ALA A 241 26.83 4.59 18.85
C ALA A 241 26.85 6.04 19.36
N GLY A 242 25.68 6.67 19.54
CA GLY A 242 25.55 8.05 19.99
C GLY A 242 25.67 9.08 18.88
N GLU A 243 25.56 8.66 17.62
CA GLU A 243 25.36 9.57 16.51
C GLU A 243 23.88 9.94 16.38
N HIS A 244 23.61 11.11 15.81
CA HIS A 244 22.25 11.62 15.60
C HIS A 244 22.02 11.85 14.11
N PRO A 245 21.58 10.82 13.36
CA PRO A 245 21.28 10.98 11.96
C PRO A 245 20.19 12.03 11.72
N VAL A 246 20.32 12.84 10.68
CA VAL A 246 19.28 13.79 10.26
C VAL A 246 18.88 13.51 8.82
N LEU A 247 17.62 13.80 8.48
CA LEU A 247 17.19 13.79 7.09
C LEU A 247 17.82 14.99 6.39
N LEU A 248 18.51 14.76 5.28
CA LEU A 248 19.10 15.81 4.43
C LEU A 248 18.19 16.23 3.29
N GLY A 249 17.25 15.37 2.93
CA GLY A 249 16.28 15.62 1.87
C GLY A 249 15.53 14.36 1.48
N GLY A 250 14.30 14.57 1.01
CA GLY A 250 13.49 13.55 0.36
C GLY A 250 13.02 14.05 -1.00
N SER A 251 12.98 13.17 -1.98
CA SER A 251 12.35 13.45 -3.28
C SER A 251 11.36 12.34 -3.61
N GLY A 252 10.18 12.73 -4.11
CA GLY A 252 9.16 11.81 -4.59
C GLY A 252 9.08 11.82 -6.11
N VAL A 253 9.05 10.64 -6.76
CA VAL A 253 8.82 10.50 -8.21
C VAL A 253 7.82 9.37 -8.44
N SER A 254 6.68 9.68 -9.05
CA SER A 254 5.64 8.70 -9.41
C SER A 254 5.22 7.78 -8.24
N GLY A 255 5.13 8.33 -7.03
CA GLY A 255 4.73 7.62 -5.82
C GLY A 255 5.87 7.03 -5.00
N ALA A 256 7.04 6.76 -5.61
CA ALA A 256 8.23 6.31 -4.90
C ALA A 256 9.01 7.49 -4.29
N TYR A 257 9.76 7.22 -3.24
CA TYR A 257 10.53 8.18 -2.46
C TYR A 257 12.01 7.78 -2.39
N ALA A 258 12.88 8.76 -2.58
CA ALA A 258 14.31 8.66 -2.30
C ALA A 258 14.66 9.59 -1.14
N LEU A 259 15.14 9.03 -0.04
CA LEU A 259 15.50 9.76 1.18
C LEU A 259 17.00 9.66 1.43
N THR A 260 17.60 10.76 1.88
CA THR A 260 19.02 10.83 2.24
C THR A 260 19.16 11.19 3.71
N PHE A 261 19.84 10.34 4.47
CA PHE A 261 20.19 10.58 5.86
C PHE A 261 21.68 10.84 5.99
N SER A 262 22.07 11.79 6.84
CA SER A 262 23.47 11.88 7.27
C SER A 262 23.70 10.87 8.40
N CYS A 263 24.76 10.08 8.31
CA CYS A 263 25.18 9.13 9.32
C CYS A 263 26.65 9.46 9.67
N GLY A 264 26.84 10.39 10.61
CA GLY A 264 28.18 10.89 10.95
C GLY A 264 28.88 11.56 9.77
N ARG A 265 29.90 10.88 9.19
CA ARG A 265 30.67 11.35 8.03
C ARG A 265 30.19 10.81 6.69
N GLU A 266 29.25 9.85 6.71
CA GLU A 266 28.71 9.20 5.54
C GLU A 266 27.26 9.62 5.31
N ASN A 267 26.78 9.44 4.08
CA ASN A 267 25.37 9.59 3.76
C ASN A 267 24.79 8.22 3.43
N VAL A 268 23.57 8.01 3.89
CA VAL A 268 22.83 6.77 3.70
C VAL A 268 21.58 7.08 2.90
N TYR A 269 21.29 6.24 1.91
CA TYR A 269 20.20 6.45 0.97
C TYR A 269 19.17 5.34 1.11
N ILE A 270 17.89 5.72 1.09
CA ILE A 270 16.76 4.79 1.16
C ILE A 270 15.84 5.05 -0.03
N LEU A 271 15.42 3.96 -0.67
CA LEU A 271 14.35 3.96 -1.65
C LEU A 271 13.13 3.27 -1.02
N ALA A 272 11.97 3.90 -1.10
CA ALA A 272 10.71 3.36 -0.60
C ALA A 272 9.59 3.62 -1.59
N ASP A 273 8.70 2.67 -1.81
CA ASP A 273 7.53 2.83 -2.69
C ASP A 273 6.45 3.69 -2.04
N ARG A 274 6.40 3.71 -0.71
CA ARG A 274 5.52 4.54 0.10
C ARG A 274 6.23 5.03 1.34
N VAL A 275 5.98 6.29 1.65
CA VAL A 275 6.35 6.92 2.91
C VAL A 275 5.09 7.56 3.47
N ILE A 276 4.82 7.35 4.74
CA ILE A 276 3.73 8.02 5.47
C ILE A 276 4.36 8.76 6.64
N ALA A 277 4.12 10.07 6.71
CA ALA A 277 4.55 10.91 7.82
C ALA A 277 3.37 11.16 8.78
N SER A 278 3.55 10.81 10.05
CA SER A 278 2.56 11.01 11.12
C SER A 278 3.17 11.73 12.31
N PHE A 279 2.34 12.41 13.11
CA PHE A 279 2.69 13.17 14.30
C PHE A 279 1.84 12.71 15.47
#